data_AF-A0A6N1AEL0-F1
#
_entry.id   AF-A0A6N1AEL0-F1
#
_cell.length_a   1.000
_cell.length_b   1.000
_cell.length_c   1.000
_cell.angle_alpha   90.00
_cell.angle_beta   90.00
_cell.angle_gamma   90.00
#
_symmetry.space_group_name_H-M   'P 1'
#
loop_
_entity.id
_entity.type
_entity.pdbx_description
1 polymer ?
#
loop_
_entity_poly.entity_id
_entity_poly.type
_entity_poly.pdbx_seq_one_letter_code
_entity_poly.pdbx_strand_id
1 'polypeptide(L)'
;MALLALTNDNLAFIKRSLRADLPAVETSHLSEALNAALGSRTGITLATRMGEDGAEMPSLATVDQAAFAARLADLRHRVATLPALDALARSPDLPDRIWAVFKDGDRLSLNAWHGECQRRGIPYVYVRTGRQHVRVDWDWITVNPAFDGVACDDDESKLVGRLVGAIRANAASSPKAKFDVTAFSGHVERLLPEDAHAQADAIFALLYDALRQARRPVPA
;
A
#
# COMPACT_ATOMS: atom_id res chain seq x y z
N MET A 1 7.62 -1.03 7.10
CA MET A 1 7.72 -0.55 5.72
C MET A 1 6.31 -0.47 5.17
N ALA A 2 5.82 0.74 4.97
CA ALA A 2 4.53 1.01 4.37
C ALA A 2 4.63 1.16 2.85
N LEU A 3 3.52 0.86 2.15
CA LEU A 3 3.39 1.14 0.72
C LEU A 3 2.57 2.40 0.49
N LEU A 4 2.93 3.11 -0.59
CA LEU A 4 2.25 4.32 -1.03
C LEU A 4 1.95 4.23 -2.53
N ALA A 5 0.71 4.48 -2.92
CA ALA A 5 0.39 4.77 -4.32
C ALA A 5 0.95 6.15 -4.71
N LEU A 6 1.78 6.20 -5.75
CA LEU A 6 2.40 7.43 -6.23
C LEU A 6 1.41 8.26 -7.05
N THR A 7 0.52 8.97 -6.35
CA THR A 7 -0.40 9.95 -6.92
C THR A 7 -0.03 11.36 -6.47
N ASN A 8 -0.43 12.38 -7.24
CA ASN A 8 -0.21 13.77 -6.87
C ASN A 8 -0.89 14.12 -5.53
N ASP A 9 -2.08 13.58 -5.28
CA ASP A 9 -2.85 13.86 -4.06
C ASP A 9 -2.21 13.23 -2.82
N ASN A 10 -1.71 12.00 -2.92
CA ASN A 10 -0.96 11.34 -1.85
C ASN A 10 0.34 12.08 -1.52
N LEU A 11 1.12 12.47 -2.55
CA LEU A 11 2.36 13.23 -2.34
C LEU A 11 2.07 14.60 -1.73
N ALA A 12 1.02 15.29 -2.18
CA ALA A 12 0.61 16.56 -1.63
C ALA A 12 0.16 16.42 -0.17
N PHE A 13 -0.58 15.36 0.17
CA PHE A 13 -0.96 15.04 1.55
C PHE A 13 0.27 14.86 2.45
N ILE A 14 1.18 13.95 2.09
CA ILE A 14 2.38 13.67 2.90
C ILE A 14 3.24 14.92 3.05
N LYS A 15 3.47 15.65 1.95
CA LYS A 15 4.27 16.88 2.00
C LYS A 15 3.65 17.94 2.91
N ARG A 16 2.32 18.09 2.91
CA ARG A 16 1.63 19.02 3.84
C ARG A 16 1.81 18.58 5.29
N SER A 17 1.62 17.30 5.61
CA SER A 17 1.80 16.78 6.96
C SER A 17 3.24 16.97 7.46
N LEU A 18 4.23 16.62 6.62
CA LEU A 18 5.64 16.84 6.93
C LEU A 18 5.98 18.31 7.18
N ARG A 19 5.34 19.23 6.45
CA ARG A 19 5.58 20.66 6.61
C ARG A 19 5.00 21.21 7.92
N ALA A 20 3.94 20.60 8.42
CA ALA A 20 3.39 20.91 9.74
C ALA A 20 4.31 20.37 10.86
N ASP A 21 4.83 19.15 10.69
CA ASP A 21 5.68 18.51 11.70
C ASP A 21 7.13 19.03 11.71
N LEU A 22 7.63 19.49 10.56
CA LEU A 22 8.99 19.96 10.35
C LEU A 22 9.02 21.41 9.81
N PRO A 23 8.49 22.39 10.55
CA PRO A 23 8.32 23.76 10.04
C PRO A 23 9.65 24.49 9.79
N ALA A 24 10.74 24.05 10.42
CA ALA A 24 12.08 24.62 10.25
C ALA A 24 12.79 24.11 8.97
N VAL A 25 12.29 23.04 8.33
CA VAL A 25 12.89 22.49 7.12
C VAL A 25 12.27 23.17 5.90
N GLU A 26 13.12 23.69 5.01
CA GLU A 26 12.66 24.30 3.77
C GLU A 26 11.86 23.32 2.90
N THR A 27 10.90 23.85 2.16
CA THR A 27 9.98 23.03 1.37
C THR A 27 10.66 22.29 0.21
N SER A 28 11.71 22.88 -0.36
CA SER A 28 12.60 22.25 -1.35
C SER A 28 13.29 21.02 -0.75
N HIS A 29 13.87 21.16 0.44
CA HIS A 29 14.55 20.09 1.16
C HIS A 29 13.60 18.97 1.60
N LEU A 30 12.39 19.31 2.06
CA LEU A 30 11.34 18.31 2.35
C LEU A 30 10.96 17.51 1.10
N SER A 31 10.81 18.19 -0.04
CA SER A 31 10.54 17.51 -1.32
C SER A 31 11.67 16.57 -1.70
N GLU A 32 12.91 16.99 -1.53
CA GLU A 32 14.07 16.18 -1.89
C GLU A 32 14.24 14.97 -0.97
N ALA A 33 14.04 15.15 0.33
CA ALA A 33 14.03 14.05 1.29
C ALA A 33 12.88 13.08 1.03
N LEU A 34 11.69 13.57 0.70
CA LEU A 34 10.55 12.73 0.33
C LEU A 34 10.83 11.93 -0.96
N ASN A 35 11.46 12.53 -1.97
CA ASN A 35 11.86 11.80 -3.18
C ASN A 35 12.81 10.65 -2.84
N ALA A 36 13.82 10.92 -1.99
CA ALA A 36 14.76 9.89 -1.53
C ALA A 36 14.05 8.76 -0.78
N ALA A 37 13.10 9.09 0.09
CA ALA A 37 12.27 8.13 0.82
C ALA A 37 11.42 7.23 -0.09
N LEU A 38 11.11 7.69 -1.30
CA LEU A 38 10.33 6.97 -2.31
C LEU A 38 11.23 6.29 -3.37
N GLY A 39 12.53 6.19 -3.10
CA GLY A 39 13.52 5.54 -3.97
C GLY A 39 13.92 6.35 -5.20
N SER A 40 13.58 7.65 -5.25
CA SER A 40 13.90 8.54 -6.37
C SER A 40 15.03 9.49 -6.01
N ARG A 41 16.09 9.53 -6.84
CA ARG A 41 17.24 10.42 -6.64
C ARG A 41 16.89 11.89 -6.88
N THR A 42 15.90 12.16 -7.72
CA THR A 42 15.47 13.53 -8.08
C THR A 42 13.96 13.61 -8.21
N GLY A 43 13.42 14.83 -8.15
CA GLY A 43 12.00 15.07 -8.40
C GLY A 43 11.57 14.75 -9.84
N ILE A 44 12.48 14.89 -10.80
CA ILE A 44 12.23 14.53 -12.20
C ILE A 44 12.05 13.01 -12.31
N THR A 45 12.92 12.22 -11.67
CA THR A 45 12.80 10.74 -11.67
C THR A 45 11.45 10.29 -11.10
N LEU A 46 10.99 10.92 -10.01
CA LEU A 46 9.69 10.61 -9.43
C LEU A 46 8.55 11.01 -10.38
N ALA A 47 8.62 12.20 -10.98
CA ALA A 47 7.62 12.69 -11.92
C ALA A 47 7.53 11.82 -13.19
N THR A 48 8.67 11.39 -13.74
CA THR A 48 8.73 10.45 -14.87
C THR A 48 8.04 9.13 -14.51
N ARG A 49 8.38 8.55 -13.35
CA ARG A 49 7.75 7.32 -12.86
C ARG A 49 6.24 7.46 -12.70
N MET A 50 5.76 8.59 -12.20
CA MET A 50 4.33 8.89 -12.09
C MET A 50 3.66 9.09 -13.46
N GLY A 51 4.38 9.61 -14.45
CA GLY A 51 3.89 9.85 -15.80
C GLY A 51 3.82 8.58 -16.67
N GLU A 52 4.80 7.68 -16.55
CA GLU A 52 4.89 6.44 -17.33
C GLU A 52 3.77 5.45 -17.00
N ASP A 53 3.38 5.38 -15.73
CA ASP A 53 2.41 4.39 -15.24
C ASP A 53 0.94 4.84 -15.36
N GLY A 54 0.70 6.10 -15.75
CA GLY A 54 -0.63 6.66 -15.95
C GLY A 54 -1.43 6.88 -14.66
N ALA A 55 -2.47 7.72 -14.74
CA ALA A 55 -3.30 8.07 -13.58
C ALA A 55 -4.20 6.91 -13.09
N GLU A 56 -4.55 5.98 -13.99
CA GLU A 56 -5.47 4.87 -13.67
C GLU A 56 -4.82 3.77 -12.83
N MET A 57 -3.51 3.53 -13.02
CA MET A 57 -2.75 2.53 -12.28
C MET A 57 -1.44 3.16 -11.80
N PRO A 58 -1.46 3.97 -10.72
CA PRO A 58 -0.26 4.59 -10.19
C PRO A 58 0.77 3.54 -9.75
N SER A 59 2.05 3.86 -9.91
CA SER A 59 3.16 3.07 -9.36
C SER A 59 3.06 2.97 -7.84
N LEU A 60 3.54 1.87 -7.24
CA LEU A 60 3.66 1.74 -5.78
C LEU A 60 5.08 1.97 -5.32
N ALA A 61 5.30 2.77 -4.29
CA ALA A 61 6.60 2.94 -3.65
C ALA A 61 6.55 2.42 -2.21
N THR A 62 7.60 1.70 -1.82
CA THR A 62 7.87 1.43 -0.41
C THR A 62 8.49 2.67 0.22
N VAL A 63 7.96 3.08 1.36
CA VAL A 63 8.46 4.22 2.11
C VAL A 63 9.70 3.82 2.90
N ASP A 64 10.77 4.58 2.74
CA ASP A 64 12.04 4.40 3.44
C ASP A 64 12.34 5.58 4.38
N GLN A 65 12.07 5.37 5.68
CA GLN A 65 12.36 6.32 6.74
C GLN A 65 13.87 6.63 6.86
N ALA A 66 14.73 5.64 6.62
CA ALA A 66 16.17 5.82 6.75
C ALA A 66 16.72 6.67 5.60
N ALA A 67 16.25 6.45 4.37
CA ALA A 67 16.59 7.29 3.23
C ALA A 67 16.11 8.74 3.41
N PHE A 68 14.91 8.94 3.97
CA PHE A 68 14.42 10.28 4.34
C PHE A 68 15.35 10.98 5.33
N ALA A 69 15.68 10.29 6.43
CA ALA A 69 16.54 10.81 7.49
C ALA A 69 17.95 11.15 6.97
N ALA A 70 18.54 10.25 6.20
CA ALA A 70 19.84 10.45 5.58
C ALA A 70 19.84 11.68 4.67
N ARG A 71 18.80 11.84 3.84
CA ARG A 71 18.73 12.99 2.94
C ARG A 71 18.58 14.31 3.67
N LEU A 72 17.80 14.37 4.75
CA LEU A 72 17.72 15.57 5.59
C LEU A 72 19.07 15.90 6.22
N ALA A 73 19.82 14.89 6.68
CA ALA A 73 21.15 15.08 7.26
C ALA A 73 22.16 15.64 6.24
N ASP A 74 22.14 15.15 5.00
CA ASP A 74 22.94 15.68 3.89
C ASP A 74 22.66 17.17 3.64
N LEU A 75 21.38 17.54 3.74
CA LEU A 75 20.88 18.91 3.61
C LEU A 75 21.06 19.74 4.90
N ARG A 76 21.86 19.24 5.85
CA ARG A 76 22.25 19.88 7.12
C ARG A 76 21.10 20.07 8.12
N HIS A 77 20.00 19.34 7.95
CA HIS A 77 18.91 19.31 8.93
C HIS A 77 19.13 18.19 9.94
N ARG A 78 19.41 18.56 11.19
CA ARG A 78 19.47 17.61 12.32
C ARG A 78 18.17 17.67 13.08
N VAL A 79 17.23 16.81 12.70
CA VAL A 79 15.94 16.70 13.36
C VAL A 79 16.03 15.68 14.48
N ALA A 80 15.72 16.07 15.72
CA ALA A 80 15.79 15.19 16.88
C ALA A 80 14.75 14.05 16.84
N THR A 81 13.56 14.33 16.29
CA THR A 81 12.48 13.36 16.16
C THR A 81 11.83 13.55 14.80
N LEU A 82 11.91 12.52 13.95
CA LEU A 82 11.28 12.54 12.64
C LEU A 82 9.84 12.04 12.75
N PRO A 83 8.92 12.62 11.97
CA PRO A 83 7.59 12.02 11.79
C PRO A 83 7.73 10.62 11.18
N ALA A 84 6.86 9.71 11.61
CA ALA A 84 6.83 8.34 11.12
C ALA A 84 6.17 8.30 9.73
N LEU A 85 6.96 8.17 8.67
CA LEU A 85 6.45 8.15 7.31
C LEU A 85 5.53 6.94 7.05
N ASP A 86 5.81 5.80 7.68
CA ASP A 86 4.93 4.61 7.60
C ASP A 86 3.53 4.92 8.11
N ALA A 87 3.39 5.76 9.15
CA ALA A 87 2.09 6.17 9.68
C ALA A 87 1.37 7.14 8.71
N LEU A 88 2.11 8.05 8.06
CA LEU A 88 1.53 8.95 7.06
C LEU A 88 1.04 8.20 5.82
N ALA A 89 1.81 7.22 5.34
CA ALA A 89 1.44 6.39 4.18
C ALA A 89 0.26 5.45 4.46
N ARG A 90 -0.01 5.15 5.73
CA ARG A 90 -1.15 4.35 6.19
C ARG A 90 -2.26 5.21 6.82
N SER A 91 -2.19 6.53 6.65
CA SER A 91 -3.16 7.43 7.26
C SER A 91 -4.57 7.16 6.73
N PRO A 92 -5.59 7.13 7.60
CA PRO A 92 -6.98 7.03 7.16
C PRO A 92 -7.41 8.23 6.30
N ASP A 93 -6.73 9.37 6.43
CA ASP A 93 -7.00 10.62 5.69
C ASP A 93 -6.22 10.71 4.36
N LEU A 94 -5.42 9.69 4.04
CA LEU A 94 -4.71 9.65 2.77
C LEU A 94 -5.73 9.61 1.61
N PRO A 95 -5.61 10.45 0.57
CA PRO A 95 -6.61 10.53 -0.50
C PRO A 95 -6.77 9.23 -1.29
N ASP A 96 -5.67 8.70 -1.84
CA ASP A 96 -5.66 7.51 -2.69
C ASP A 96 -5.08 6.32 -1.92
N ARG A 97 -5.76 5.92 -0.85
CA ARG A 97 -5.41 4.72 -0.07
C ARG A 97 -5.34 3.47 -0.94
N ILE A 98 -4.47 2.55 -0.57
CA ILE A 98 -4.35 1.22 -1.21
C ILE A 98 -5.14 0.15 -0.47
N TRP A 99 -5.34 0.32 0.83
CA TRP A 99 -6.20 -0.49 1.69
C TRP A 99 -6.72 0.39 2.83
N ALA A 100 -7.73 -0.08 3.56
CA ALA A 100 -8.38 0.69 4.62
C ALA A 100 -8.64 -0.13 5.89
N VAL A 101 -8.75 0.56 7.04
CA VAL A 101 -9.07 -0.05 8.35
C VAL A 101 -10.51 0.24 8.73
N PHE A 102 -11.23 -0.78 9.17
CA PHE A 102 -12.60 -0.68 9.64
C PHE A 102 -12.78 -1.33 11.01
N LYS A 103 -13.75 -0.82 11.77
CA LYS A 103 -14.22 -1.50 12.98
C LYS A 103 -15.12 -2.67 12.58
N ASP A 104 -15.09 -3.71 13.39
CA ASP A 104 -16.00 -4.83 13.19
C ASP A 104 -17.48 -4.37 13.22
N GLY A 105 -18.26 -4.78 12.21
CA GLY A 105 -19.67 -4.40 12.05
C GLY A 105 -19.94 -3.10 11.27
N ASP A 106 -18.93 -2.34 10.86
CA ASP A 106 -19.11 -1.10 10.07
C ASP A 106 -19.36 -1.40 8.58
N ARG A 107 -20.59 -1.85 8.28
CA ARG A 107 -20.99 -2.22 6.92
C ARG A 107 -21.04 -1.04 5.95
N LEU A 108 -21.34 0.17 6.44
CA LEU A 108 -21.48 1.35 5.59
C LEU A 108 -20.13 1.79 5.05
N SER A 109 -19.12 1.93 5.92
CA SER A 109 -17.76 2.28 5.50
C SER A 109 -17.15 1.20 4.61
N LEU A 110 -17.45 -0.07 4.91
CA LEU A 110 -16.98 -1.21 4.12
C LEU A 110 -17.54 -1.19 2.69
N ASN A 111 -18.86 -0.96 2.55
CA ASN A 111 -19.50 -0.84 1.23
C ASN A 111 -18.99 0.38 0.44
N ALA A 112 -18.76 1.50 1.11
CA ALA A 112 -18.19 2.69 0.49
C ALA A 112 -16.77 2.40 -0.03
N TRP A 113 -15.95 1.69 0.74
CA TRP A 113 -14.62 1.26 0.33
C TRP A 113 -14.66 0.30 -0.85
N HIS A 114 -15.57 -0.66 -0.84
CA HIS A 114 -15.77 -1.56 -1.97
C HIS A 114 -16.12 -0.80 -3.26
N GLY A 115 -17.06 0.15 -3.19
CA GLY A 115 -17.41 1.00 -4.33
C GLY A 115 -16.23 1.84 -4.83
N GLU A 116 -15.39 2.33 -3.92
CA GLU A 116 -14.17 3.07 -4.26
C GLU A 116 -13.12 2.19 -4.95
N CYS A 117 -12.89 0.96 -4.45
CA CYS A 117 -12.03 -0.03 -5.09
C CYS A 117 -12.52 -0.39 -6.50
N GLN A 118 -13.83 -0.57 -6.68
CA GLN A 118 -14.44 -0.80 -7.99
C GLN A 118 -14.25 0.38 -8.94
N ARG A 119 -14.53 1.61 -8.47
CA ARG A 119 -14.37 2.84 -9.27
C ARG A 119 -12.92 3.04 -9.73
N ARG A 120 -11.95 2.71 -8.88
CA ARG A 120 -10.51 2.79 -9.19
C ARG A 120 -9.98 1.55 -9.89
N GLY A 121 -10.76 0.47 -9.94
CA GLY A 121 -10.35 -0.82 -10.47
C GLY A 121 -9.11 -1.38 -9.79
N ILE A 122 -9.01 -1.26 -8.46
CA ILE A 122 -7.89 -1.77 -7.64
C ILE A 122 -8.34 -2.95 -6.76
N PRO A 123 -7.43 -3.84 -6.30
CA PRO A 123 -7.80 -4.92 -5.40
C PRO A 123 -8.50 -4.42 -4.14
N TYR A 124 -9.57 -5.10 -3.72
CA TYR A 124 -10.28 -4.74 -2.50
C TYR A 124 -9.60 -5.42 -1.32
N VAL A 125 -8.73 -4.67 -0.64
CA VAL A 125 -7.98 -5.11 0.54
C VAL A 125 -8.37 -4.22 1.71
N TYR A 126 -8.62 -4.83 2.87
CA TYR A 126 -8.98 -4.09 4.07
C TYR A 126 -8.63 -4.85 5.35
N VAL A 127 -8.57 -4.10 6.44
CA VAL A 127 -8.24 -4.58 7.77
C VAL A 127 -9.46 -4.39 8.68
N ARG A 128 -9.92 -5.44 9.33
CA ARG A 128 -10.96 -5.40 10.35
C ARG A 128 -10.33 -5.44 11.73
N THR A 129 -10.65 -4.43 12.53
CA THR A 129 -10.24 -4.36 13.93
C THR A 129 -11.35 -4.94 14.82
N GLY A 130 -11.04 -6.07 15.47
CA GLY A 130 -11.88 -6.67 16.51
C GLY A 130 -11.40 -6.30 17.91
N ARG A 131 -12.06 -6.83 18.95
CA ARG A 131 -11.72 -6.56 20.37
C ARG A 131 -10.36 -7.15 20.80
N GLN A 132 -9.97 -8.29 20.26
CA GLN A 132 -8.75 -9.02 20.70
C GLN A 132 -7.80 -9.36 19.55
N HIS A 133 -8.26 -9.29 18.31
CA HIS A 133 -7.50 -9.73 17.15
C HIS A 133 -7.87 -8.88 15.95
N VAL A 134 -6.89 -8.70 15.07
CA VAL A 134 -7.06 -8.03 13.78
C VAL A 134 -7.14 -9.08 12.68
N ARG A 135 -7.94 -8.79 11.65
CA ARG A 135 -8.10 -9.62 10.46
C ARG A 135 -7.84 -8.79 9.22
N VAL A 136 -7.15 -9.35 8.24
CA VAL A 136 -6.98 -8.80 6.91
C VAL A 136 -7.81 -9.63 5.96
N ASP A 137 -8.59 -8.96 5.12
CA ASP A 137 -9.44 -9.58 4.11
C ASP A 137 -9.08 -8.98 2.74
N TRP A 138 -9.12 -9.81 1.70
CA TRP A 138 -9.03 -9.34 0.33
C TRP A 138 -9.98 -10.08 -0.59
N ASP A 139 -10.43 -9.36 -1.61
CA ASP A 139 -11.20 -9.90 -2.72
C ASP A 139 -10.85 -9.11 -4.00
N TRP A 140 -10.61 -9.82 -5.08
CA TRP A 140 -10.40 -9.24 -6.40
C TRP A 140 -11.46 -9.71 -7.41
N ILE A 141 -12.09 -10.87 -7.18
CA ILE A 141 -13.12 -11.44 -8.08
C ILE A 141 -14.30 -10.48 -8.17
N THR A 142 -14.77 -9.96 -7.04
CA THR A 142 -15.94 -9.05 -6.98
C THR A 142 -15.66 -7.68 -7.62
N VAL A 143 -14.38 -7.33 -7.79
CA VAL A 143 -13.98 -5.99 -8.27
C VAL A 143 -13.71 -5.96 -9.77
N ASN A 144 -13.40 -7.09 -10.40
CA ASN A 144 -13.12 -7.14 -11.83
C ASN A 144 -13.77 -8.35 -12.52
N PRO A 145 -14.90 -8.16 -13.23
CA PRO A 145 -15.59 -9.23 -13.96
C PRO A 145 -14.74 -9.89 -15.04
N ALA A 146 -13.66 -9.24 -15.52
CA ALA A 146 -12.75 -9.83 -16.50
C ALA A 146 -12.02 -11.08 -15.96
N PHE A 147 -12.02 -11.29 -14.65
CA PHE A 147 -11.47 -12.48 -13.99
C PHE A 147 -12.55 -13.43 -13.47
N ASP A 148 -13.84 -13.10 -13.68
CA ASP A 148 -14.96 -13.96 -13.30
C ASP A 148 -15.08 -15.10 -14.33
N GLY A 149 -14.69 -16.32 -13.93
CA GLY A 149 -14.70 -17.50 -14.79
C GLY A 149 -13.47 -17.71 -15.68
N VAL A 150 -12.37 -16.99 -15.46
CA VAL A 150 -11.09 -17.28 -16.15
C VAL A 150 -10.51 -18.60 -15.62
N ALA A 151 -10.32 -19.57 -16.52
CA ALA A 151 -9.77 -20.87 -16.17
C ALA A 151 -8.28 -20.77 -15.76
N CYS A 152 -7.97 -21.56 -14.74
CA CYS A 152 -6.77 -21.59 -13.90
C CYS A 152 -5.52 -22.09 -14.67
N ASP A 153 -4.55 -21.20 -14.90
CA ASP A 153 -3.23 -21.49 -15.50
C ASP A 153 -2.11 -21.48 -14.43
N ASP A 154 -0.91 -21.96 -14.80
CA ASP A 154 0.31 -22.07 -13.96
C ASP A 154 0.68 -20.77 -13.20
N ASP A 155 0.28 -19.60 -13.69
CA ASP A 155 0.57 -18.31 -13.05
C ASP A 155 -0.28 -18.06 -11.79
N GLU A 156 -1.45 -18.69 -11.69
CA GLU A 156 -2.30 -18.62 -10.50
C GLU A 156 -1.63 -19.33 -9.30
N SER A 157 -1.11 -20.53 -9.54
CA SER A 157 -0.39 -21.31 -8.52
C SER A 157 0.86 -20.57 -8.01
N LYS A 158 1.56 -19.85 -8.91
CA LYS A 158 2.70 -19.00 -8.52
C LYS A 158 2.26 -17.82 -7.67
N LEU A 159 1.14 -17.16 -8.01
CA LEU A 159 0.60 -16.05 -7.22
C LEU A 159 0.18 -16.51 -5.82
N VAL A 160 -0.53 -17.64 -5.71
CA VAL A 160 -0.88 -18.25 -4.41
C VAL A 160 0.38 -18.56 -3.60
N GLY A 161 1.41 -19.14 -4.24
CA GLY A 161 2.70 -19.39 -3.61
C GLY A 161 3.36 -18.11 -3.06
N ARG A 162 3.35 -17.02 -3.83
CA ARG A 162 3.85 -15.69 -3.41
C ARG A 162 3.03 -15.12 -2.25
N LEU A 163 1.69 -15.22 -2.30
CA LEU A 163 0.79 -14.77 -1.23
C LEU A 163 1.05 -15.54 0.07
N VAL A 164 1.09 -16.87 0.02
CA VAL A 164 1.38 -17.71 1.20
C VAL A 164 2.77 -17.41 1.76
N GLY A 165 3.77 -17.21 0.89
CA GLY A 165 5.11 -16.80 1.29
C GLY A 165 5.11 -15.47 2.04
N ALA A 166 4.43 -14.45 1.50
CA ALA A 166 4.31 -13.14 2.13
C ALA A 166 3.54 -13.20 3.47
N ILE A 167 2.46 -14.00 3.54
CA ILE A 167 1.70 -14.19 4.78
C ILE A 167 2.58 -14.77 5.89
N ARG A 168 3.35 -15.82 5.57
CA ARG A 168 4.24 -16.44 6.54
C ARG A 168 5.37 -15.51 7.00
N ALA A 169 5.93 -14.72 6.09
CA ALA A 169 6.97 -13.76 6.41
C ALA A 169 6.48 -12.65 7.35
N ASN A 170 5.25 -12.16 7.14
CA ASN A 170 4.68 -11.03 7.89
C ASN A 170 3.93 -11.43 9.16
N ALA A 171 3.63 -12.72 9.36
CA ALA A 171 3.02 -13.24 10.59
C ALA A 171 4.06 -13.62 11.68
N ALA A 172 5.30 -13.15 11.58
CA ALA A 172 6.40 -13.54 12.47
C ALA A 172 6.10 -13.28 13.96
N SER A 173 5.42 -12.16 14.27
CA SER A 173 5.03 -11.79 15.64
C SER A 173 3.65 -12.32 16.04
N SER A 174 2.96 -12.99 15.11
CA SER A 174 1.60 -13.51 15.26
C SER A 174 1.57 -15.05 15.14
N PRO A 175 2.09 -15.80 16.13
CA PRO A 175 2.25 -17.26 16.04
C PRO A 175 0.93 -18.04 15.96
N LYS A 176 -0.20 -17.39 16.28
CA LYS A 176 -1.54 -17.96 16.21
C LYS A 176 -2.29 -17.53 14.94
N ALA A 177 -1.62 -16.85 14.01
CA ALA A 177 -2.22 -16.42 12.76
C ALA A 177 -2.76 -17.63 11.99
N LYS A 178 -3.97 -17.47 11.45
CA LYS A 178 -4.59 -18.45 10.57
C LYS A 178 -4.94 -17.76 9.28
N PHE A 179 -4.88 -18.49 8.18
CA PHE A 179 -5.21 -17.94 6.87
C PHE A 179 -5.96 -18.96 6.03
N ASP A 180 -6.83 -18.43 5.18
CA ASP A 180 -7.43 -19.14 4.06
C ASP A 180 -7.18 -18.28 2.82
N VAL A 181 -6.57 -18.89 1.80
CA VAL A 181 -6.01 -18.18 0.65
C VAL A 181 -6.43 -18.91 -0.61
N THR A 182 -7.12 -18.18 -1.48
CA THR A 182 -7.19 -18.49 -2.90
C THR A 182 -6.35 -17.45 -3.66
N ALA A 183 -6.21 -17.59 -4.97
CA ALA A 183 -5.43 -16.64 -5.76
C ALA A 183 -6.00 -15.22 -5.75
N PHE A 184 -7.33 -15.10 -5.61
CA PHE A 184 -8.04 -13.85 -5.82
C PHE A 184 -8.87 -13.39 -4.62
N SER A 185 -9.09 -14.25 -3.62
CA SER A 185 -9.74 -13.87 -2.37
C SER A 185 -9.18 -14.64 -1.19
N GLY A 186 -9.34 -14.10 0.01
CA GLY A 186 -8.93 -14.79 1.22
C GLY A 186 -8.89 -13.89 2.44
N HIS A 187 -8.41 -14.45 3.53
CA HIS A 187 -8.25 -13.72 4.77
C HIS A 187 -7.10 -14.26 5.62
N VAL A 188 -6.54 -13.39 6.46
CA VAL A 188 -5.63 -13.74 7.55
C VAL A 188 -6.20 -13.18 8.85
N GLU A 189 -6.41 -14.03 9.85
CA GLU A 189 -6.95 -13.65 11.15
C GLU A 189 -5.94 -13.87 12.28
N ARG A 190 -6.25 -13.30 13.46
CA ARG A 190 -5.44 -13.39 14.68
C ARG A 190 -4.08 -12.71 14.56
N LEU A 191 -4.04 -11.60 13.83
CA LEU A 191 -2.87 -10.74 13.68
C LEU A 191 -2.84 -9.66 14.76
N LEU A 192 -1.61 -9.25 15.12
CA LEU A 192 -1.36 -7.98 15.79
C LEU A 192 -1.59 -6.81 14.80
N PRO A 193 -1.91 -5.59 15.28
CA PRO A 193 -2.18 -4.46 14.41
C PRO A 193 -1.05 -4.13 13.43
N GLU A 194 0.21 -4.15 13.88
CA GLU A 194 1.36 -3.85 13.01
C GLU A 194 1.58 -4.91 11.94
N ASP A 195 1.48 -6.20 12.32
CA ASP A 195 1.55 -7.32 11.40
C ASP A 195 0.41 -7.24 10.38
N ALA A 196 -0.80 -6.83 10.79
CA ALA A 196 -1.94 -6.67 9.90
C ALA A 196 -1.73 -5.57 8.86
N HIS A 197 -1.14 -4.43 9.23
CA HIS A 197 -0.80 -3.38 8.28
C HIS A 197 0.27 -3.83 7.29
N ALA A 198 1.34 -4.48 7.76
CA ALA A 198 2.37 -5.05 6.90
C ALA A 198 1.80 -6.13 5.98
N GLN A 199 0.85 -6.93 6.48
CA GLN A 199 0.15 -7.95 5.72
C GLN A 199 -0.72 -7.35 4.62
N ALA A 200 -1.47 -6.28 4.92
CA ALA A 200 -2.31 -5.58 3.95
C ALA A 200 -1.47 -4.93 2.84
N ASP A 201 -0.34 -4.30 3.19
CA ASP A 201 0.63 -3.77 2.22
C ASP A 201 1.12 -4.88 1.27
N ALA A 202 1.61 -6.00 1.81
CA ALA A 202 2.18 -7.07 1.01
C ALA A 202 1.15 -7.75 0.09
N ILE A 203 -0.06 -8.02 0.60
CA ILE A 203 -1.14 -8.60 -0.19
C ILE A 203 -1.55 -7.66 -1.31
N PHE A 204 -1.75 -6.36 -1.00
CA PHE A 204 -2.10 -5.37 -2.01
C PHE A 204 -1.04 -5.29 -3.11
N ALA A 205 0.25 -5.22 -2.77
CA ALA A 205 1.32 -5.17 -3.76
C ALA A 205 1.31 -6.37 -4.72
N LEU A 206 1.13 -7.59 -4.20
CA LEU A 206 1.10 -8.80 -5.00
C LEU A 206 -0.09 -8.83 -5.97
N LEU A 207 -1.29 -8.52 -5.46
CA LEU A 207 -2.51 -8.48 -6.28
C LEU A 207 -2.46 -7.35 -7.31
N TYR A 208 -1.94 -6.19 -6.92
CA TYR A 208 -1.84 -5.03 -7.78
C TYR A 208 -0.81 -5.22 -8.89
N ASP A 209 0.33 -5.87 -8.61
CA ASP A 209 1.32 -6.25 -9.61
C ASP A 209 0.73 -7.23 -10.65
N ALA A 210 0.02 -8.27 -10.19
CA ALA A 210 -0.70 -9.19 -11.07
C ALA A 210 -1.72 -8.46 -11.97
N LEU A 211 -2.48 -7.53 -11.40
CA LEU A 211 -3.43 -6.69 -12.14
C LEU A 211 -2.73 -5.81 -13.20
N ARG A 212 -1.60 -5.18 -12.86
CA ARG A 212 -0.81 -4.39 -13.81
C ARG A 212 -0.31 -5.23 -14.97
N GLN A 213 0.15 -6.45 -14.69
CA GLN A 213 0.65 -7.37 -15.71
C GLN A 213 -0.47 -7.80 -16.66
N ALA A 214 -1.65 -8.14 -16.13
CA ALA A 214 -2.80 -8.54 -16.95
C ALA A 214 -3.36 -7.40 -17.82
N ARG A 215 -3.21 -6.13 -17.41
CA ARG A 215 -3.62 -4.96 -18.20
C ARG A 215 -2.62 -4.53 -19.27
N ARG A 216 -1.37 -5.00 -19.21
CA ARG A 216 -0.38 -4.68 -20.25
C ARG A 216 -0.76 -5.44 -21.53
N PRO A 217 -0.86 -4.76 -22.69
CA PRO A 217 -1.08 -5.46 -23.95
C PRO A 217 0.08 -6.44 -24.17
N VAL A 218 -0.24 -7.70 -24.44
CA VAL A 218 0.76 -8.68 -24.88
C VAL A 218 1.37 -8.13 -26.18
N PRO A 219 2.69 -7.90 -26.24
CA PRO A 219 3.31 -7.53 -27.51
C PRO A 219 3.08 -8.68 -28.50
N ALA A 220 2.46 -8.34 -29.64
CA ALA A 220 2.24 -9.25 -30.75
C ALA A 220 3.56 -9.72 -31.38
#